data_AF-A0AAJ2PFG3-F1
#
_entry.id   AF-A0AAJ2PFG3-F1
#
_cell.length_a   1.000
_cell.length_b   1.000
_cell.length_c   1.000
_cell.angle_alpha   90.00
_cell.angle_beta   90.00
_cell.angle_gamma   90.00
#
_symmetry.space_group_name_H-M   'P 1'
#
loop_
_entity.id
_entity.type
_entity.pdbx_description
1 polymer ?
#
loop_
_entity_poly.entity_id
_entity_poly.type
_entity_poly.pdbx_seq_one_letter_code
_entity_poly.pdbx_strand_id
1 'polypeptide(L)'
;MKSLSPILEVVIAFFSILFIVTLSISFLRLEKNNLEVRIKLLIYETIDTLIKTKNLRKYIVEGNETEIEKLLLEILPAGMEIEVDILNLTAIYQKEIPSKNVIATPFIIGGDYNNYVIKKLIVFVKLP
;
A
#
# COMPACT_ATOMS: atom_id res chain seq x y z
N MET A 1 -28.56 -23.71 41.12
CA MET A 1 -28.08 -23.73 39.72
C MET A 1 -27.49 -25.11 39.47
N LYS A 2 -27.91 -25.83 38.42
CA LYS A 2 -27.32 -27.15 38.09
C LYS A 2 -25.93 -26.93 37.52
N SER A 3 -24.91 -27.57 38.08
CA SER A 3 -23.55 -27.52 37.54
C SER A 3 -23.52 -28.21 36.18
N LEU A 4 -22.78 -27.65 35.23
CA LEU A 4 -22.54 -28.27 33.93
C LEU A 4 -21.70 -29.54 34.14
N SER A 5 -21.78 -30.49 33.20
CA SER A 5 -20.88 -31.65 33.26
C SER A 5 -19.45 -31.20 32.96
N PRO A 6 -18.42 -31.83 33.55
CA PRO A 6 -17.02 -31.44 33.31
C PRO A 6 -16.63 -31.45 31.83
N ILE A 7 -17.22 -32.37 31.06
CA ILE A 7 -17.01 -32.48 29.61
C ILE A 7 -17.57 -31.24 28.90
N LEU A 8 -18.76 -30.78 29.30
CA LEU A 8 -19.40 -29.61 28.70
C LEU A 8 -18.64 -28.32 29.04
N GLU A 9 -18.08 -28.21 30.25
CA GLU A 9 -17.22 -27.09 30.66
C GLU A 9 -15.94 -27.02 29.81
N VAL A 10 -15.29 -28.17 29.56
CA VAL A 10 -14.10 -28.25 28.71
C VAL A 10 -14.41 -27.85 27.27
N VAL A 11 -15.55 -28.30 26.74
CA VAL A 11 -15.99 -27.95 25.38
C VAL A 11 -16.24 -26.45 25.27
N ILE A 12 -16.95 -25.85 26.23
CA ILE A 12 -17.21 -24.41 26.25
C ILE A 12 -15.90 -23.62 26.36
N ALA A 13 -14.96 -24.05 27.22
CA ALA A 13 -13.67 -23.42 27.37
C ALA A 13 -12.86 -23.46 26.06
N PHE A 14 -12.83 -24.61 25.39
CA PHE A 14 -12.15 -24.77 24.10
C PHE A 14 -12.72 -23.83 23.03
N PHE A 15 -14.05 -23.79 22.88
CA PHE A 15 -14.70 -22.89 21.91
C PHE A 15 -14.50 -21.41 22.26
N SER A 16 -14.49 -21.07 23.54
CA SER A 16 -14.25 -19.69 24.00
C SER A 16 -12.82 -19.24 23.66
N ILE A 17 -11.82 -20.10 23.90
CA ILE A 17 -10.43 -19.81 23.53
C ILE A 17 -10.29 -19.69 22.02
N LEU A 18 -10.86 -20.63 21.25
CA LEU A 18 -10.82 -20.61 19.79
C LEU A 18 -11.46 -19.34 19.22
N PHE A 19 -12.59 -18.93 19.78
CA PHE A 19 -13.27 -17.68 19.40
C PHE A 19 -12.39 -16.46 19.67
N ILE A 20 -11.81 -16.33 20.87
CA ILE A 20 -10.93 -15.20 21.22
C ILE A 20 -9.71 -15.14 20.30
N VAL A 21 -9.08 -16.29 20.00
CA VAL A 21 -7.92 -16.36 19.09
C VAL A 21 -8.32 -15.92 17.68
N THR A 22 -9.43 -16.43 17.17
CA THR A 22 -9.93 -16.10 15.82
C THR A 22 -10.28 -14.61 15.72
N LEU A 23 -10.93 -14.07 16.76
CA LEU A 23 -11.28 -12.66 16.85
C LEU A 23 -10.02 -11.78 16.88
N SER A 24 -9.02 -12.14 17.68
CA SER A 24 -7.75 -11.40 17.79
C SER A 24 -6.99 -11.34 16.46
N ILE A 25 -6.91 -12.47 15.74
CA ILE A 25 -6.27 -12.51 14.41
C ILE A 25 -7.03 -11.64 13.41
N SER A 26 -8.36 -11.62 13.50
CA SER A 26 -9.22 -10.82 12.62
C SER A 26 -9.01 -9.33 12.85
N PHE A 27 -8.92 -8.89 14.11
CA PHE A 27 -8.62 -7.49 14.45
C PHE A 27 -7.25 -7.04 13.95
N LEU A 28 -6.20 -7.85 14.16
CA LEU A 28 -4.85 -7.55 13.65
C LEU A 28 -4.82 -7.40 12.13
N ARG A 29 -5.58 -8.22 11.40
CA ARG A 29 -5.71 -8.10 9.94
C ARG A 29 -6.43 -6.81 9.55
N LEU A 30 -7.48 -6.44 10.28
CA LEU A 30 -8.25 -5.22 10.01
C LEU A 30 -7.39 -3.96 10.18
N GLU A 31 -6.58 -3.93 11.24
CA GLU A 31 -5.66 -2.83 11.52
C GLU A 31 -4.59 -2.68 10.43
N LYS A 32 -3.97 -3.80 10.01
CA LYS A 32 -3.01 -3.80 8.90
C LYS A 32 -3.63 -3.30 7.60
N ASN A 33 -4.85 -3.76 7.26
CA ASN A 33 -5.54 -3.33 6.04
C ASN A 33 -5.88 -1.83 6.09
N ASN A 34 -6.30 -1.31 7.25
CA ASN A 34 -6.60 0.11 7.42
C ASN A 34 -5.34 0.97 7.22
N LEU A 35 -4.19 0.54 7.76
CA LEU A 35 -2.92 1.23 7.56
C LEU A 35 -2.53 1.25 6.07
N GLU A 36 -2.65 0.11 5.38
CA GLU A 36 -2.34 0.01 3.96
C GLU A 36 -3.20 0.96 3.11
N VAL A 37 -4.51 0.98 3.36
CA VAL A 37 -5.45 1.87 2.65
C VAL A 37 -5.11 3.34 2.90
N ARG A 38 -4.81 3.72 4.15
CA ARG A 38 -4.43 5.10 4.48
C ARG A 38 -3.17 5.55 3.75
N ILE A 39 -2.16 4.69 3.69
CA ILE A 39 -0.91 5.01 2.99
C ILE A 39 -1.13 5.11 1.49
N LYS A 40 -1.90 4.20 0.89
CA LYS A 40 -2.29 4.28 -0.52
C LYS A 40 -2.99 5.61 -0.83
N LEU A 41 -3.98 5.99 -0.02
CA LEU A 41 -4.70 7.27 -0.17
C LEU A 41 -3.75 8.47 -0.08
N LEU A 42 -2.87 8.49 0.93
CA LEU A 42 -1.89 9.55 1.10
C LEU A 42 -0.96 9.69 -0.12
N ILE A 43 -0.50 8.56 -0.67
CA ILE A 43 0.32 8.54 -1.90
C ILE A 43 -0.49 9.08 -3.08
N TYR A 44 -1.75 8.66 -3.26
CA TYR A 44 -2.61 9.18 -4.34
C TYR A 44 -2.79 10.70 -4.25
N GLU A 45 -3.11 11.23 -3.07
CA GLU A 45 -3.28 12.67 -2.85
C GLU A 45 -1.98 13.45 -3.10
N THR A 46 -0.85 12.88 -2.67
CA THR A 46 0.47 13.46 -2.89
C THR A 46 0.80 13.53 -4.38
N ILE A 47 0.61 12.44 -5.11
CA ILE A 47 0.84 12.39 -6.56
C ILE A 47 -0.07 13.38 -7.29
N ASP A 48 -1.36 13.41 -6.98
CA ASP A 48 -2.32 14.34 -7.60
C ASP A 48 -1.92 15.81 -7.37
N THR A 49 -1.49 16.13 -6.14
CA THR A 49 -0.98 17.46 -5.79
C THR A 49 0.28 17.81 -6.58
N LEU A 50 1.24 16.90 -6.66
CA LEU A 50 2.51 17.10 -7.37
C LEU A 50 2.33 17.21 -8.89
N ILE A 51 1.37 16.48 -9.47
CA ILE A 51 1.00 16.62 -10.89
C ILE A 51 0.51 18.04 -11.17
N LYS A 52 -0.31 18.61 -10.26
CA LYS A 52 -0.88 19.95 -10.40
C LYS A 52 0.11 21.08 -10.13
N THR A 53 1.09 20.86 -9.25
CA THR A 53 1.91 21.96 -8.69
C THR A 53 3.39 21.93 -9.05
N LYS A 54 3.99 20.75 -9.31
CA LYS A 54 5.44 20.58 -9.43
C LYS A 54 5.89 19.83 -10.68
N ASN A 55 5.09 19.83 -11.75
CA ASN A 55 5.42 19.19 -13.02
C ASN A 55 5.80 17.69 -12.89
N LEU A 56 5.27 16.97 -11.89
CA LEU A 56 5.58 15.55 -11.68
C LEU A 56 5.39 14.70 -12.93
N ARG A 57 4.37 15.06 -13.73
CA ARG A 57 4.07 14.45 -15.02
C ARG A 57 5.27 14.45 -15.97
N LYS A 58 6.05 15.54 -16.01
CA LYS A 58 7.25 15.66 -16.85
C LYS A 58 8.27 14.58 -16.47
N TYR A 59 8.61 14.48 -15.19
CA TYR A 59 9.58 13.50 -14.69
C TYR A 59 9.13 12.06 -14.93
N ILE A 60 7.82 11.79 -14.84
CA ILE A 60 7.27 10.46 -15.12
C ILE A 60 7.38 10.10 -16.60
N VAL A 61 7.15 11.05 -17.50
CA VAL A 61 7.32 10.83 -18.94
C VAL A 61 8.79 10.62 -19.30
N GLU A 62 9.68 11.39 -18.68
CA GLU A 62 11.14 11.30 -18.86
C GLU A 62 11.75 10.05 -18.23
N GLY A 63 11.03 9.34 -17.35
CA GLY A 63 11.55 8.17 -16.65
C GLY A 63 12.51 8.52 -15.51
N ASN A 64 12.41 9.73 -14.95
CA ASN A 64 13.31 10.20 -13.90
C ASN A 64 12.80 9.82 -12.51
N GLU A 65 13.09 8.59 -12.11
CA GLU A 65 12.68 7.99 -10.84
C GLU A 65 13.24 8.77 -9.62
N THR A 66 14.51 9.18 -9.67
CA THR A 66 15.17 9.91 -8.56
C THR A 66 14.48 11.23 -8.22
N GLU A 67 14.10 12.04 -9.22
CA GLU A 67 13.41 13.31 -8.94
C GLU A 67 11.98 13.08 -8.44
N ILE A 68 11.31 12.02 -8.89
CA ILE A 68 9.98 11.65 -8.38
C ILE A 68 10.08 11.25 -6.91
N GLU A 69 11.05 10.41 -6.54
CA GLU A 69 11.29 10.01 -5.15
C GLU A 69 11.53 11.23 -4.26
N LYS A 70 12.37 12.16 -4.71
CA LYS A 70 12.65 13.40 -3.99
C LYS A 70 11.39 14.25 -3.78
N LEU A 71 10.59 14.44 -4.84
CA LEU A 71 9.34 15.20 -4.75
C LEU A 71 8.32 14.55 -3.83
N LEU A 72 8.25 13.21 -3.81
CA LEU A 72 7.39 12.46 -2.90
C LEU A 72 7.85 12.60 -1.45
N LEU A 73 9.16 12.50 -1.20
CA LEU A 73 9.75 12.65 0.14
C LEU A 73 9.61 14.06 0.73
N GLU A 74 9.45 15.10 -0.10
CA GLU A 74 9.18 16.47 0.38
C GLU A 74 7.80 16.63 1.03
N ILE A 75 6.83 15.77 0.67
CA ILE A 75 5.44 15.86 1.13
C ILE A 75 5.10 14.74 2.10
N LEU A 76 5.62 13.53 1.85
CA LEU A 76 5.32 12.38 2.67
C LEU A 76 6.00 12.45 4.05
N PRO A 77 5.42 11.81 5.08
CA PRO A 77 5.97 11.83 6.42
C PRO A 77 7.41 11.31 6.47
N ALA A 78 8.25 11.97 7.27
CA ALA A 78 9.63 11.54 7.49
C ALA A 78 9.70 10.11 8.06
N GLY A 79 10.69 9.34 7.62
CA GLY A 79 10.91 7.95 8.05
C GLY A 79 10.28 6.90 7.15
N MET A 80 9.59 7.29 6.07
CA MET A 80 9.21 6.36 5.00
C MET A 80 10.38 6.16 4.03
N GLU A 81 10.73 4.90 3.77
CA GLU A 81 11.59 4.54 2.64
C GLU A 81 10.72 4.40 1.40
N ILE A 82 11.04 5.17 0.36
CA ILE A 82 10.27 5.24 -0.89
C ILE A 82 11.17 4.78 -2.04
N GLU A 83 10.61 3.94 -2.89
CA GLU A 83 11.21 3.54 -4.17
C GLU A 83 10.11 3.67 -5.24
N VAL A 84 10.47 4.12 -6.45
CA VAL A 84 9.51 4.24 -7.54
C VAL A 84 9.96 3.52 -8.80
N ASP A 85 9.01 2.88 -9.47
CA ASP A 85 9.22 2.27 -10.79
C ASP A 85 8.31 2.93 -11.82
N ILE A 86 8.86 3.22 -12.99
CA ILE A 86 8.09 3.71 -14.14
C ILE A 86 8.07 2.68 -15.26
N LEU A 87 6.87 2.29 -15.65
CA LEU A 87 6.63 1.26 -16.65
C LEU A 87 5.79 1.81 -17.78
N ASN A 88 5.95 1.26 -18.97
CA ASN A 88 4.91 1.38 -19.99
C ASN A 88 3.71 0.51 -19.57
N LEU A 89 2.48 0.95 -19.81
CA LEU A 89 1.28 0.21 -19.38
C LEU A 89 1.25 -1.24 -19.88
N THR A 90 1.81 -1.49 -21.06
CA THR A 90 1.88 -2.80 -21.71
C THR A 90 3.06 -3.67 -21.23
N ALA A 91 3.97 -3.13 -20.43
CA ALA A 91 5.11 -3.88 -19.92
C ALA A 91 4.67 -4.89 -18.86
N ILE A 92 5.14 -6.13 -19.00
CA ILE A 92 4.98 -7.15 -17.96
C ILE A 92 5.86 -6.74 -16.78
N TYR A 93 5.25 -6.48 -15.63
CA TYR A 93 5.98 -6.15 -14.42
C TYR A 93 6.62 -7.40 -13.83
N GLN A 94 7.96 -7.46 -13.82
CA GLN A 94 8.73 -8.63 -13.36
C GLN A 94 9.50 -8.38 -12.06
N LYS A 95 9.32 -7.23 -11.40
CA LYS A 95 10.02 -6.96 -10.13
C LYS A 95 9.37 -7.79 -9.02
N GLU A 96 10.15 -8.69 -8.45
CA GLU A 96 9.77 -9.38 -7.23
C GLU A 96 9.70 -8.34 -6.10
N ILE A 97 8.52 -8.13 -5.52
CA ILE A 97 8.36 -7.27 -4.34
C ILE A 97 8.88 -8.09 -3.15
N PRO A 98 10.09 -7.82 -2.62
CA PRO A 98 10.79 -8.81 -1.80
C PRO A 98 10.31 -8.87 -0.34
N SER A 99 9.39 -7.98 0.07
CA SER A 99 9.12 -7.73 1.49
C SER A 99 7.63 -7.68 1.84
N LYS A 100 7.28 -8.37 2.95
CA LYS A 100 5.93 -8.40 3.57
C LYS A 100 5.44 -7.04 4.10
N ASN A 101 6.33 -6.05 4.16
CA ASN A 101 6.09 -4.71 4.71
C ASN A 101 6.21 -3.59 3.66
N VAL A 102 6.17 -3.95 2.37
CA VAL A 102 6.14 -2.97 1.28
C VAL A 102 4.72 -2.80 0.79
N ILE A 103 4.25 -1.55 0.79
CA ILE A 103 2.98 -1.15 0.21
C ILE A 103 3.25 -0.62 -1.19
N ALA A 104 2.71 -1.30 -2.20
CA ALA A 104 2.79 -0.87 -3.59
C ALA A 104 1.53 -0.11 -3.99
N THR A 105 1.69 1.10 -4.52
CA THR A 105 0.62 1.97 -4.96
C THR A 105 0.77 2.27 -6.45
N PRO A 106 0.02 1.57 -7.33
CA PRO A 106 0.07 1.82 -8.76
C PRO A 106 -0.73 3.07 -9.12
N PHE A 107 -0.15 3.91 -9.98
CA PHE A 107 -0.77 5.11 -10.52
C PHE A 107 -0.60 5.13 -12.05
N ILE A 108 -1.67 5.35 -12.79
CA ILE A 108 -1.64 5.41 -14.26
C ILE A 108 -1.71 6.86 -14.69
N ILE A 109 -0.78 7.26 -15.54
CA ILE A 109 -0.77 8.58 -16.16
C ILE A 109 -1.11 8.43 -17.63
N GLY A 110 -2.21 9.06 -18.01
CA GLY A 110 -2.62 9.20 -19.40
C GLY A 110 -1.60 10.02 -20.19
N GLY A 111 -1.42 9.62 -21.44
CA GLY A 111 -0.76 10.45 -22.44
C GLY A 111 -1.50 11.77 -22.66
N ASP A 112 -0.87 12.77 -23.26
CA ASP A 112 -1.57 13.96 -23.75
C ASP A 112 -1.84 13.85 -25.26
N TYR A 113 -2.56 14.84 -25.79
CA TYR A 113 -2.90 14.96 -27.20
C TYR A 113 -1.69 14.86 -28.15
N ASN A 114 -0.50 15.22 -27.70
CA ASN A 114 0.75 15.19 -28.46
C ASN A 114 1.60 13.93 -28.20
N ASN A 115 1.38 13.24 -27.08
CA ASN A 115 2.11 12.03 -26.72
C ASN A 115 1.21 11.03 -25.98
N TYR A 116 0.67 10.05 -26.71
CA TYR A 116 -0.24 9.00 -26.21
C TYR A 116 0.44 7.90 -25.38
N VAL A 117 1.70 8.07 -24.98
CA VAL A 117 2.40 7.06 -24.18
C VAL A 117 1.84 7.05 -22.76
N ILE A 118 1.02 6.04 -22.47
CA ILE A 118 0.48 5.79 -21.13
C ILE A 118 1.58 5.16 -20.28
N LYS A 119 1.90 5.81 -19.16
CA LYS A 119 2.88 5.33 -18.19
C LYS A 119 2.17 4.83 -16.93
N LYS A 120 2.72 3.81 -16.31
CA LYS A 120 2.33 3.32 -15.00
C LYS A 120 3.48 3.61 -14.04
N LEU A 121 3.23 4.49 -13.08
CA LEU A 121 4.10 4.70 -11.92
C LEU A 121 3.70 3.70 -10.85
N ILE A 122 4.66 3.07 -10.19
CA ILE A 122 4.40 2.29 -8.99
C ILE A 122 5.26 2.87 -7.87
N VAL A 123 4.61 3.32 -6.80
CA VAL A 123 5.31 3.81 -5.60
C VAL A 123 5.32 2.71 -4.57
N PHE A 124 6.51 2.31 -4.15
CA PHE A 124 6.76 1.37 -3.07
C PHE A 124 7.08 2.16 -1.81
N VAL A 125 6.31 1.93 -0.76
CA VAL A 125 6.60 2.46 0.57
C VAL A 125 6.90 1.31 1.49
N LYS A 126 8.12 1.28 2.03
CA LYS A 126 8.51 0.32 3.05
C LYS A 126 8.18 0.90 4.42
N LEU A 127 7.32 0.19 5.13
CA LEU A 127 6.98 0.52 6.51
C LEU A 127 8.14 0.14 7.44
N PRO A 128 8.44 0.97 8.45
CA PRO A 128 9.41 0.64 9.50
C PRO A 128 9.00 -0.62 10.29
#